data_AF-A0A2U3C2D8-F1
#
_entry.id   AF-A0A2U3C2D8-F1
#
_cell.length_a   1.000
_cell.length_b   1.000
_cell.length_c   1.000
_cell.angle_alpha   90.00
_cell.angle_beta   90.00
_cell.angle_gamma   90.00
#
_symmetry.space_group_name_H-M   'P 1'
#
loop_
_entity.id
_entity.type
_entity.pdbx_description
1 polymer ?
#
loop_
_entity_poly.entity_id
_entity_poly.type
_entity_poly.pdbx_seq_one_letter_code
_entity_poly.pdbx_strand_id
1 'polypeptide(L)'
;MRWTRTWTGKAHPHVLALFRIVIGLLFACHGAASLFGVLGGAMGTHGGTVATGAWPGWYAALIQLVGGVLVLAGLGTRIAALISSGSMAYAYFSVHAQHALWPIQNGGEPAAIYAWAFLLLVVTGPGAWSLDGLLPYEKHEKERDGQERAEGGTITTPATRPERSTVAS
;
A
#
# COMPACT_ATOMS: atom_id res chain seq x y z
N MET A 1 -15.29 22.49 -21.11
CA MET A 1 -15.37 21.79 -19.80
C MET A 1 -13.97 21.55 -19.26
N ARG A 2 -13.45 22.40 -18.36
CA ARG A 2 -12.08 22.30 -17.80
C ARG A 2 -12.01 22.58 -16.28
N TRP A 3 -13.13 22.45 -15.57
CA TRP A 3 -13.25 22.86 -14.16
C TRP A 3 -13.32 21.69 -13.15
N THR A 4 -13.44 20.45 -13.60
CA THR A 4 -13.54 19.27 -12.70
C THR A 4 -12.20 18.59 -12.39
N ARG A 5 -11.08 19.03 -12.98
CA ARG A 5 -9.81 18.27 -12.99
C ARG A 5 -8.80 18.66 -11.89
N THR A 6 -8.99 19.78 -11.20
CA THR A 6 -7.98 20.31 -10.26
C THR A 6 -8.26 19.97 -8.79
N TRP A 7 -9.52 19.81 -8.41
CA TRP A 7 -9.93 19.47 -7.04
C TRP A 7 -9.64 18.01 -6.67
N THR A 8 -9.83 17.11 -7.63
CA THR A 8 -9.60 15.67 -7.46
C THR A 8 -8.14 15.33 -7.20
N GLY A 9 -7.19 15.99 -7.87
CA GLY A 9 -5.77 15.63 -7.76
C GLY A 9 -5.18 15.79 -6.35
N LYS A 10 -5.56 16.85 -5.63
CA LYS A 10 -5.04 17.13 -4.27
C LYS A 10 -5.78 16.33 -3.19
N ALA A 11 -7.09 16.14 -3.32
CA ALA A 11 -7.89 15.41 -2.33
C ALA A 11 -7.72 13.88 -2.43
N HIS A 12 -7.49 13.36 -3.64
CA HIS A 12 -7.38 11.93 -3.91
C HIS A 12 -6.44 11.16 -2.96
N PRO A 13 -5.17 11.55 -2.75
CA PRO A 13 -4.28 10.80 -1.85
C PRO A 13 -4.75 10.81 -0.39
N HIS A 14 -5.43 11.87 0.07
CA HIS A 14 -5.98 11.95 1.43
C HIS A 14 -7.24 11.09 1.59
N VAL A 15 -8.13 11.09 0.60
CA VAL A 15 -9.32 10.23 0.60
C VAL A 15 -8.92 8.76 0.58
N LEU A 16 -7.93 8.38 -0.24
CA LEU A 16 -7.38 7.02 -0.23
C LEU A 16 -6.76 6.65 1.12
N ALA A 17 -6.07 7.59 1.78
CA ALA A 17 -5.51 7.35 3.10
C ALA A 17 -6.61 7.13 4.15
N LEU A 18 -7.67 7.93 4.14
CA LEU A 18 -8.82 7.73 5.04
C LEU A 18 -9.51 6.39 4.79
N PHE A 19 -9.73 6.04 3.53
CA PHE A 19 -10.28 4.73 3.15
C PHE A 19 -9.39 3.60 3.68
N ARG A 20 -8.08 3.66 3.43
CA ARG A 20 -7.09 2.70 3.93
C ARG A 20 -7.13 2.55 5.45
N ILE A 21 -7.16 3.67 6.18
CA ILE A 21 -7.18 3.69 7.66
C ILE A 21 -8.46 3.03 8.17
N VAL A 22 -9.63 3.40 7.63
CA VAL A 22 -10.92 2.84 8.08
C VAL A 22 -11.01 1.35 7.77
N ILE A 23 -10.67 0.93 6.55
CA ILE A 23 -10.71 -0.48 6.16
C ILE A 23 -9.72 -1.31 7.00
N GLY A 24 -8.49 -0.82 7.19
CA GLY A 24 -7.50 -1.50 8.03
C GLY A 24 -7.94 -1.60 9.49
N LEU A 25 -8.54 -0.54 10.04
CA LEU A 25 -9.03 -0.51 11.42
C LEU A 25 -10.15 -1.55 11.64
N LEU A 26 -11.17 -1.53 10.79
CA LEU A 26 -12.32 -2.42 10.93
C LEU A 26 -11.90 -3.89 10.76
N PHE A 27 -10.97 -4.17 9.84
CA PHE A 27 -10.39 -5.49 9.68
C PHE A 27 -9.60 -5.94 10.91
N ALA A 28 -8.78 -5.05 11.47
CA ALA A 28 -8.05 -5.31 12.71
C ALA A 28 -9.00 -5.56 13.90
N CYS A 29 -10.13 -4.85 13.98
CA CYS A 29 -11.15 -5.08 15.00
C CYS A 29 -11.74 -6.50 14.91
N HIS A 30 -12.03 -7.02 13.72
CA HIS A 30 -12.49 -8.40 13.58
C HIS A 30 -11.46 -9.43 14.06
N GLY A 31 -10.19 -9.20 13.73
CA GLY A 31 -9.08 -10.03 14.22
C GLY A 31 -8.95 -9.98 15.74
N ALA A 32 -8.98 -8.77 16.32
CA ALA A 32 -8.92 -8.56 17.76
C ALA A 32 -10.10 -9.23 18.49
N ALA A 33 -11.33 -9.05 17.98
CA ALA A 33 -12.52 -9.68 18.54
C ALA A 33 -12.40 -11.21 18.53
N SER A 34 -11.90 -11.76 17.41
CA SER A 34 -11.77 -13.20 17.24
C SER A 34 -10.65 -13.82 18.08
N LEU A 35 -9.51 -13.13 18.25
CA LEU A 35 -8.36 -13.64 19.00
C LEU A 35 -8.44 -13.38 20.50
N PHE A 36 -9.04 -12.27 20.92
CA PHE A 36 -8.99 -11.81 22.32
C PHE A 36 -10.35 -11.72 23.01
N GLY A 37 -11.47 -11.96 22.31
CA GLY A 37 -12.80 -11.92 22.91
C GLY A 37 -13.29 -10.49 23.21
N VAL A 38 -12.59 -9.48 22.69
CA VAL A 38 -12.94 -8.06 22.86
C VAL A 38 -13.99 -7.63 21.83
N LEU A 39 -14.59 -6.45 21.97
CA LEU A 39 -15.53 -5.88 20.99
C LEU A 39 -16.74 -6.79 20.67
N GLY A 40 -17.14 -7.65 21.61
CA GLY A 40 -18.23 -8.63 21.42
C GLY A 40 -17.78 -10.05 21.07
N GLY A 41 -16.47 -10.27 20.89
CA GLY A 41 -15.87 -11.58 20.66
C GLY A 41 -16.01 -12.12 19.24
N ALA A 42 -15.57 -13.35 19.04
CA ALA A 42 -15.68 -14.04 17.76
C ALA A 42 -17.16 -14.24 17.37
N MET A 43 -17.44 -14.20 16.06
CA MET A 43 -18.80 -14.40 15.57
C MET A 43 -19.34 -15.78 16.00
N GLY A 44 -20.53 -15.80 16.60
CA GLY A 44 -21.19 -17.03 17.05
C GLY A 44 -20.70 -17.58 18.39
N THR A 45 -19.74 -16.94 19.06
CA THR A 45 -19.16 -17.44 20.33
C THR A 45 -19.67 -16.74 21.59
N HIS A 46 -20.65 -15.83 21.47
CA HIS A 46 -21.23 -15.10 22.60
C HIS A 46 -20.16 -14.38 23.47
N GLY A 47 -19.17 -13.75 22.83
CA GLY A 47 -18.06 -13.09 23.53
C GLY A 47 -16.78 -13.92 23.66
N GLY A 48 -16.78 -15.18 23.21
CA GLY A 48 -15.62 -16.06 23.24
C GLY A 48 -14.59 -15.78 22.13
N THR A 49 -13.49 -16.55 22.15
CA THR A 49 -12.43 -16.50 21.14
C THR A 49 -12.51 -17.68 20.17
N VAL A 50 -11.79 -17.56 19.05
CA VAL A 50 -11.49 -18.72 18.19
C VAL A 50 -10.35 -19.52 18.84
N ALA A 51 -10.50 -20.84 18.90
CA ALA A 51 -9.47 -21.72 19.44
C ALA A 51 -8.13 -21.57 18.71
N THR A 52 -7.03 -21.50 19.47
CA THR A 52 -5.68 -21.32 18.91
C THR A 52 -5.33 -22.43 17.92
N GLY A 53 -4.89 -22.04 16.73
CA GLY A 53 -4.50 -22.96 15.64
C GLY A 53 -5.68 -23.59 14.88
N ALA A 54 -6.93 -23.26 15.22
CA ALA A 54 -8.09 -23.82 14.52
C ALA A 54 -8.17 -23.34 13.07
N TRP A 55 -8.25 -24.29 12.13
CA TRP A 55 -8.45 -23.99 10.71
C TRP A 55 -9.93 -23.83 10.37
N PRO A 56 -10.33 -22.84 9.53
CA PRO A 56 -9.52 -21.72 9.03
C PRO A 56 -9.52 -20.51 9.98
N GLY A 57 -10.38 -20.50 11.00
CA GLY A 57 -10.77 -19.31 11.75
C GLY A 57 -9.64 -18.58 12.46
N TRP A 58 -8.71 -19.31 13.09
CA TRP A 58 -7.63 -18.68 13.87
C TRP A 58 -6.62 -17.96 12.96
N TYR A 59 -6.26 -18.59 11.83
CA TYR A 59 -5.38 -17.97 10.83
C TYR A 59 -6.04 -16.78 10.16
N ALA A 60 -7.34 -16.87 9.85
CA ALA A 60 -8.10 -15.73 9.35
C ALA A 60 -8.09 -14.57 10.35
N ALA A 61 -8.28 -14.84 11.65
CA ALA A 61 -8.26 -13.83 12.69
C ALA A 61 -6.87 -13.17 12.87
N LEU A 62 -5.80 -13.95 12.74
CA LEU A 62 -4.43 -13.46 12.76
C LEU A 62 -4.13 -12.55 11.56
N ILE A 63 -4.52 -12.96 10.35
CA ILE A 63 -4.39 -12.14 9.15
C ILE A 63 -5.22 -10.86 9.27
N GLN A 64 -6.43 -10.94 9.83
CA GLN A 64 -7.29 -9.79 10.08
C GLN A 64 -6.62 -8.76 10.98
N LEU A 65 -6.06 -9.21 12.09
CA LEU A 65 -5.38 -8.33 13.03
C LEU A 65 -4.10 -7.74 12.43
N VAL A 66 -3.16 -8.59 12.01
CA VAL A 66 -1.84 -8.15 11.55
C VAL A 66 -1.94 -7.41 10.22
N GLY A 67 -2.67 -7.95 9.26
CA GLY A 67 -2.91 -7.32 7.96
C GLY A 67 -3.67 -6.00 8.10
N GLY A 68 -4.70 -5.96 8.95
CA GLY A 68 -5.44 -4.74 9.25
C GLY A 68 -4.55 -3.63 9.82
N VAL A 69 -3.70 -3.95 10.80
CA VAL A 69 -2.75 -3.01 11.40
C VAL A 69 -1.71 -2.53 10.39
N LEU A 70 -1.12 -3.43 9.58
CA LEU A 70 -0.14 -3.05 8.56
C LEU A 70 -0.76 -2.13 7.50
N VAL A 71 -1.97 -2.45 7.02
CA VAL A 71 -2.69 -1.61 6.05
C VAL A 71 -3.07 -0.27 6.69
N LEU A 72 -3.57 -0.26 7.93
CA LEU A 72 -3.90 0.96 8.68
C LEU A 72 -2.69 1.87 8.88
N ALA A 73 -1.52 1.31 9.16
CA ALA A 73 -0.28 2.06 9.31
C ALA A 73 0.28 2.51 7.95
N GLY A 74 -0.11 1.83 6.86
CA GLY A 74 0.46 2.05 5.55
C GLY A 74 1.91 1.56 5.50
N LEU A 75 2.14 0.37 6.06
CA LEU A 75 3.42 -0.33 6.07
C LEU A 75 3.31 -1.61 5.22
N GLY A 76 4.13 -1.72 4.18
CA GLY A 76 4.07 -2.80 3.21
C GLY A 76 2.70 -2.91 2.55
N THR A 77 2.02 -1.77 2.31
CA THR A 77 0.56 -1.71 2.11
C THR A 77 0.07 -2.65 1.01
N ARG A 78 0.78 -2.73 -0.12
CA ARG A 78 0.39 -3.59 -1.25
C ARG A 78 0.47 -5.07 -0.88
N ILE A 79 1.51 -5.48 -0.16
CA ILE A 79 1.71 -6.89 0.23
C ILE A 79 0.68 -7.26 1.31
N ALA A 80 0.54 -6.42 2.35
CA ALA A 80 -0.43 -6.63 3.41
C ALA A 80 -1.87 -6.68 2.87
N ALA A 81 -2.22 -5.78 1.95
CA ALA A 81 -3.52 -5.79 1.28
C ALA A 81 -3.71 -7.01 0.39
N LEU A 82 -2.69 -7.47 -0.35
CA LEU A 82 -2.80 -8.66 -1.19
C LEU A 82 -3.09 -9.92 -0.36
N ILE A 83 -2.38 -10.10 0.74
CA ILE A 83 -2.60 -11.23 1.66
C ILE A 83 -4.00 -11.14 2.29
N SER A 84 -4.38 -9.94 2.76
CA SER A 84 -5.71 -9.72 3.35
C SER A 84 -6.83 -9.98 2.36
N SER A 85 -6.69 -9.50 1.11
CA SER A 85 -7.61 -9.74 0.00
C SER A 85 -7.75 -11.24 -0.28
N GLY A 86 -6.63 -11.95 -0.43
CA GLY A 86 -6.62 -13.39 -0.67
C GLY A 86 -7.29 -14.18 0.44
N SER A 87 -7.04 -13.81 1.71
CA SER A 87 -7.67 -14.47 2.86
C SER A 87 -9.20 -14.34 2.87
N MET A 88 -9.72 -13.18 2.46
CA MET A 88 -11.16 -12.92 2.40
C MET A 88 -11.81 -13.55 1.17
N ALA A 89 -11.09 -13.61 0.04
CA ALA A 89 -11.53 -14.40 -1.10
C ALA A 89 -11.61 -15.89 -0.75
N TYR A 90 -10.60 -16.44 -0.05
CA TYR A 90 -10.64 -17.80 0.46
C TYR A 90 -11.83 -18.02 1.40
N ALA A 91 -12.04 -17.13 2.37
CA ALA A 91 -13.18 -17.21 3.29
C ALA A 91 -14.52 -17.20 2.52
N TYR A 92 -14.65 -16.36 1.49
CA TYR A 92 -15.84 -16.34 0.67
C TYR A 92 -16.09 -17.69 -0.03
N PHE A 93 -15.12 -18.21 -0.77
CA PHE A 93 -15.34 -19.42 -1.57
C PHE A 93 -15.34 -20.71 -0.76
N SER A 94 -14.58 -20.78 0.33
CA SER A 94 -14.42 -22.01 1.13
C SER A 94 -15.36 -22.08 2.34
N VAL A 95 -15.90 -20.95 2.81
CA VAL A 95 -16.83 -20.91 3.95
C VAL A 95 -18.21 -20.46 3.50
N HIS A 96 -18.34 -19.27 2.92
CA HIS A 96 -19.66 -18.68 2.66
C HIS A 96 -20.35 -19.27 1.43
N ALA A 97 -19.64 -19.45 0.32
CA ALA A 97 -20.20 -19.93 -0.95
C ALA A 97 -20.75 -21.36 -0.87
N GLN A 98 -20.41 -22.12 0.18
CA GLN A 98 -20.98 -23.44 0.47
C GLN A 98 -22.45 -23.35 0.90
N HIS A 99 -22.89 -22.22 1.44
CA HIS A 99 -24.27 -22.03 1.92
C HIS A 99 -25.20 -21.46 0.83
N ALA A 100 -24.72 -20.50 0.03
CA ALA A 100 -25.39 -19.98 -1.16
C ALA A 100 -24.39 -19.22 -2.02
N LEU A 101 -24.69 -18.98 -3.31
CA LEU A 101 -23.77 -18.25 -4.19
C LEU A 101 -23.76 -16.74 -3.94
N TRP A 102 -24.89 -16.15 -3.54
CA TRP A 102 -25.01 -14.70 -3.36
C TRP A 102 -24.61 -14.29 -1.94
N PRO A 103 -23.75 -13.27 -1.77
CA PRO A 103 -23.27 -12.84 -0.45
C PRO A 103 -24.40 -12.54 0.54
N ILE A 104 -25.47 -11.89 0.05
CA ILE A 104 -26.65 -11.50 0.83
C ILE A 104 -27.44 -12.71 1.38
N GLN A 105 -27.23 -13.90 0.82
CA GLN A 105 -27.91 -15.13 1.22
C GLN A 105 -27.04 -16.03 2.12
N ASN A 106 -25.72 -15.79 2.19
CA ASN A 106 -24.76 -16.67 2.87
C ASN A 106 -23.95 -15.98 3.99
N GLY A 107 -24.26 -14.71 4.29
CA GLY A 107 -23.53 -13.91 5.29
C GLY A 107 -22.10 -13.53 4.88
N GLY A 108 -21.73 -13.72 3.62
CA GLY A 108 -20.41 -13.49 3.06
C GLY A 108 -20.19 -12.09 2.50
N GLU A 109 -21.15 -11.18 2.68
CA GLU A 109 -21.01 -9.77 2.27
C GLU A 109 -19.75 -9.11 2.82
N PRO A 110 -19.39 -9.27 4.13
CA PRO A 110 -18.14 -8.70 4.64
C PRO A 110 -16.91 -9.29 3.96
N ALA A 111 -16.87 -10.62 3.75
CA ALA A 111 -15.75 -11.28 3.07
C ALA A 111 -15.58 -10.76 1.64
N ALA A 112 -16.67 -10.63 0.88
CA ALA A 112 -16.63 -10.08 -0.46
C ALA A 112 -16.16 -8.61 -0.47
N ILE A 113 -16.71 -7.77 0.41
CA ILE A 113 -16.37 -6.34 0.48
C ILE A 113 -14.90 -6.15 0.85
N TYR A 114 -14.41 -6.84 1.89
CA TYR A 114 -13.00 -6.74 2.26
C TYR A 114 -12.06 -7.27 1.18
N ALA A 115 -12.42 -8.37 0.50
CA ALA A 115 -11.62 -8.91 -0.60
C ALA A 115 -11.40 -7.85 -1.69
N TRP A 116 -12.48 -7.19 -2.13
CA TRP A 116 -12.42 -6.15 -3.16
C TRP A 116 -11.82 -4.83 -2.65
N ALA A 117 -12.09 -4.42 -1.42
CA ALA A 117 -11.52 -3.21 -0.82
C ALA A 117 -9.99 -3.30 -0.73
N PHE A 118 -9.47 -4.44 -0.27
CA PHE A 118 -8.03 -4.66 -0.24
C PHE A 118 -7.43 -4.81 -1.63
N LEU A 119 -8.11 -5.48 -2.56
CA LEU A 119 -7.65 -5.56 -3.96
C LEU A 119 -7.53 -4.17 -4.58
N LEU A 120 -8.46 -3.26 -4.27
CA LEU A 120 -8.37 -1.87 -4.69
C LEU A 120 -7.11 -1.21 -4.13
N LEU A 121 -6.79 -1.39 -2.85
CA LEU A 121 -5.55 -0.87 -2.23
C LEU A 121 -4.27 -1.48 -2.83
N VAL A 122 -4.30 -2.75 -3.27
CA VAL A 122 -3.19 -3.37 -4.01
C VAL A 122 -2.90 -2.59 -5.28
N VAL A 123 -3.94 -2.16 -6.01
CA VAL A 123 -3.82 -1.46 -7.29
C VAL A 123 -3.49 0.03 -7.08
N THR A 124 -4.29 0.73 -6.28
CA THR A 124 -4.17 2.19 -6.06
C THR A 124 -2.94 2.57 -5.25
N GLY A 125 -2.43 1.66 -4.43
CA GLY A 125 -1.36 1.93 -3.49
C GLY A 125 -1.83 2.66 -2.22
N PRO A 126 -0.89 3.10 -1.38
CA PRO A 126 -1.17 3.49 0.01
C PRO A 126 -1.83 4.86 0.23
N GLY A 127 -1.81 5.75 -0.76
CA GLY A 127 -2.25 7.13 -0.58
C GLY A 127 -1.31 7.97 0.31
N ALA A 128 -1.84 9.02 0.91
CA ALA A 128 -1.11 9.86 1.87
C ALA A 128 -0.87 9.15 3.22
N TRP A 129 0.02 9.74 4.04
CA TRP A 129 0.27 9.33 5.43
C TRP A 129 0.68 7.85 5.59
N SER A 130 1.37 7.30 4.59
CA SER A 130 1.91 5.94 4.64
C SER A 130 3.27 5.96 5.34
N LEU A 131 3.50 5.05 6.28
CA LEU A 131 4.83 4.86 6.87
C LEU A 131 5.85 4.33 5.85
N ASP A 132 5.40 3.69 4.76
CA ASP A 132 6.23 3.30 3.61
C ASP A 132 7.10 4.44 3.06
N GLY A 133 6.62 5.70 3.14
CA GLY A 133 7.36 6.87 2.67
C GLY A 133 8.40 7.44 3.65
N LEU A 134 8.45 6.93 4.89
CA LEU A 134 9.41 7.35 5.91
C LEU A 134 10.65 6.46 5.96
N LEU A 135 10.66 5.33 5.24
CA LEU A 135 11.86 4.52 5.06
C LEU A 135 12.82 5.25 4.11
N PRO A 136 14.05 5.57 4.53
CA PRO A 136 15.01 6.23 3.67
C PRO A 136 15.30 5.36 2.45
N TYR A 137 15.01 5.89 1.26
CA TYR A 137 15.64 5.38 0.04
C TYR A 137 17.09 5.88 0.07
N GLU A 138 18.04 5.01 0.37
CA GLU A 138 19.45 5.28 0.05
C GLU A 138 19.52 5.45 -1.46
N LYS A 139 19.45 6.71 -1.93
CA LYS A 139 19.89 7.04 -3.28
C LYS A 139 21.34 6.59 -3.35
N HIS A 140 21.58 5.50 -4.08
CA HIS A 140 22.93 5.16 -4.50
C HIS A 140 23.48 6.38 -5.24
N GLU A 141 24.41 7.06 -4.58
CA GLU A 141 25.22 8.18 -5.07
C GLU A 141 26.19 7.68 -6.17
N LYS A 142 25.63 7.14 -7.26
CA LYS A 142 26.39 6.59 -8.39
C LYS A 142 26.30 7.43 -9.67
N GLU A 143 25.47 8.47 -9.70
CA GLU A 143 25.37 9.35 -10.87
C GLU A 143 26.26 10.60 -10.78
N ARG A 144 26.56 11.11 -9.57
CA ARG A 144 27.45 12.27 -9.39
C ARG A 144 28.92 11.96 -9.73
N ASP A 145 29.37 10.75 -9.40
CA ASP A 145 30.76 10.31 -9.64
C ASP A 145 31.05 10.00 -11.12
N GLY A 146 30.01 9.71 -11.91
CA GLY A 146 30.12 9.48 -13.36
C GLY A 146 30.21 10.77 -14.18
N GLN A 147 29.60 11.86 -13.68
CA GLN A 147 29.53 13.12 -14.40
C GLN A 147 30.77 14.01 -14.14
N GLU A 148 31.32 14.01 -12.92
CA GLU A 148 32.60 14.71 -12.64
C GLU A 148 33.79 14.08 -13.37
N ARG A 149 33.80 12.76 -13.58
CA ARG A 149 34.83 12.08 -14.39
C ARG A 149 34.71 12.37 -15.89
N ALA A 150 33.51 12.69 -16.38
CA ALA A 150 33.29 13.06 -17.78
C ALA A 150 33.66 14.52 -18.06
N GLU A 151 33.49 15.42 -17.08
CA GLU A 151 33.78 16.86 -17.22
C GLU A 151 35.25 17.22 -16.97
N GLY A 152 36.00 16.43 -16.19
CA GLY A 152 37.43 16.67 -15.92
C GLY A 152 38.40 16.41 -17.09
N GLY A 153 37.91 15.98 -18.26
CA GLY A 153 38.74 15.59 -19.41
C GLY A 153 39.06 16.67 -20.44
N THR A 154 38.48 17.88 -20.35
CA THR A 154 38.63 18.90 -21.40
C THR A 154 39.53 20.06 -20.94
N ILE A 155 40.85 19.87 -21.04
CA ILE A 155 41.83 20.95 -20.85
C ILE A 155 41.96 21.75 -22.15
N THR A 156 41.62 23.04 -22.07
CA THR A 156 41.69 24.06 -23.13
C THR A 156 43.13 24.36 -23.58
N THR A 157 43.40 24.35 -24.89
CA THR A 157 44.60 24.92 -25.52
C THR A 157 44.43 26.45 -25.70
N PRO A 158 45.44 27.29 -25.42
CA PRO A 158 45.31 28.74 -25.57
C PRO A 158 45.51 29.19 -27.03
N ALA A 159 44.69 30.16 -27.44
CA ALA A 159 44.70 30.78 -28.76
C ALA A 159 45.99 31.59 -29.02
N THR A 160 46.63 31.35 -30.17
CA THR A 160 47.73 32.18 -30.69
C THR A 160 47.18 33.35 -31.53
N ARG A 161 47.69 34.55 -31.26
CA ARG A 161 47.35 35.83 -31.91
C ARG A 161 48.17 36.00 -33.20
N PRO A 162 47.60 36.47 -34.33
CA PRO A 162 48.42 36.80 -35.50
C PRO A 162 48.97 38.23 -35.41
N GLU A 163 50.27 38.37 -35.66
CA GLU A 163 50.99 39.63 -35.80
C GLU A 163 50.80 40.18 -37.23
N ARG A 164 50.50 41.47 -37.36
CA ARG A 164 50.17 42.16 -38.61
C ARG A 164 51.40 42.93 -39.07
N SER A 165 52.09 42.47 -40.11
CA SER A 165 53.15 43.23 -40.78
C SER A 165 52.56 44.05 -41.94
N THR A 166 52.77 45.35 -41.91
CA THR A 166 52.62 46.23 -43.08
C THR A 166 53.49 47.46 -42.83
N VAL A 167 54.64 47.50 -43.50
CA VAL A 167 55.45 48.71 -43.70
C VAL A 167 55.80 48.76 -45.20
N ALA A 168 55.72 49.97 -45.75
CA ALA A 168 55.94 50.40 -47.13
C ALA A 168 57.25 49.87 -47.77
N SER A 169 57.40 49.79 -49.09
CA SER A 169 57.32 50.85 -50.11
C SER A 169 57.25 50.24 -51.52
#